data_AF-A0A256Z2K2-F1
#
_entry.id   AF-A0A256Z2K2-F1
#
_cell.length_a   1.000
_cell.length_b   1.000
_cell.length_c   1.000
_cell.angle_alpha   90.00
_cell.angle_beta   90.00
_cell.angle_gamma   90.00
#
_symmetry.space_group_name_H-M   'P 1'
#
loop_
_entity.id
_entity.type
_entity.pdbx_description
1 polymer ?
#
loop_
_entity_poly.entity_id
_entity_poly.type
_entity_poly.pdbx_seq_one_letter_code
_entity_poly.pdbx_strand_id
1 'polypeptide(L)'
;MLDYEIVNWAFIIIGFPNFFVRLHAATVGTIGGAVVPILGAALIAAGAEFLGPYRWFMAGSSVITAILILILAPTGTHVLARAAHRSKAAKVEPKVVDMLEEKERRNAE
;
A
#
# COMPACT_ATOMS: atom_id res chain seq x y z
N MET A 1 -2.15 -18.07 22.74
CA MET A 1 -2.25 -16.63 23.05
C MET A 1 -1.58 -15.76 21.98
N LEU A 2 -0.70 -16.31 21.14
CA LEU A 2 -0.07 -15.60 20.03
C LEU A 2 -0.84 -15.72 18.70
N ASP A 3 -1.92 -16.49 18.69
CA ASP A 3 -2.64 -16.88 17.47
C ASP A 3 -3.81 -15.93 17.15
N TYR A 4 -4.42 -15.30 18.17
CA TYR A 4 -5.61 -14.45 17.99
C TYR A 4 -5.30 -13.03 17.50
N GLU A 5 -4.12 -12.48 17.80
CA GLU A 5 -3.73 -11.14 17.33
C GLU A 5 -3.48 -11.15 15.84
N ILE A 6 -2.76 -12.17 15.33
CA ILE A 6 -2.44 -12.32 13.91
C ILE A 6 -3.71 -12.53 13.07
N VAL A 7 -4.70 -13.24 13.62
CA VAL A 7 -6.00 -13.49 12.94
C VAL A 7 -6.83 -12.20 12.80
N ASN A 8 -6.74 -11.27 13.75
CA ASN A 8 -7.58 -10.06 13.73
C ASN A 8 -7.16 -9.07 12.62
N TRP A 9 -5.86 -8.99 12.28
CA TRP A 9 -5.36 -8.13 11.20
C TRP A 9 -5.76 -8.62 9.80
N ALA A 10 -5.89 -9.93 9.61
CA ALA A 10 -6.31 -10.53 8.34
C ALA A 10 -7.77 -10.16 7.97
N PHE A 11 -8.60 -9.86 8.97
CA PHE A 11 -10.02 -9.56 8.78
C PHE A 11 -10.26 -8.31 7.90
N ILE A 12 -9.42 -7.28 8.04
CA ILE A 12 -9.54 -6.03 7.26
C ILE A 12 -9.38 -6.29 5.76
N ILE A 13 -8.49 -7.20 5.38
CA ILE A 13 -8.22 -7.52 3.96
C ILE A 13 -9.33 -8.39 3.37
N ILE A 14 -10.01 -9.21 4.19
CA ILE A 14 -11.09 -10.10 3.75
C ILE A 14 -12.45 -9.37 3.75
N GLY A 15 -12.61 -8.33 4.58
CA GLY A 15 -13.87 -7.63 4.78
C GLY A 15 -14.35 -6.76 3.60
N PHE A 16 -13.48 -6.38 2.66
CA PHE A 16 -13.88 -5.53 1.53
C PHE A 16 -14.26 -6.38 0.30
N PRO A 17 -15.49 -6.24 -0.25
CA PRO A 17 -15.96 -7.04 -1.38
C PRO A 17 -15.30 -6.67 -2.72
N ASN A 18 -14.78 -5.45 -2.86
CA ASN A 18 -14.21 -4.94 -4.11
C ASN A 18 -12.67 -4.95 -4.09
N PHE A 19 -12.05 -5.55 -5.10
CA PHE A 19 -10.59 -5.58 -5.28
C PHE A 19 -9.94 -4.20 -5.29
N PHE A 20 -10.54 -3.20 -5.95
CA PHE A 20 -9.96 -1.86 -6.04
C PHE A 20 -9.98 -1.13 -4.69
N VAL A 21 -10.99 -1.39 -3.86
CA VAL A 21 -11.07 -0.84 -2.50
C VAL A 21 -10.04 -1.49 -1.59
N ARG A 22 -9.81 -2.81 -1.73
CA ARG A 22 -8.71 -3.51 -1.04
C ARG A 22 -7.35 -2.96 -1.44
N LEU A 23 -7.14 -2.70 -2.73
CA LEU A 23 -5.90 -2.14 -3.26
C LEU A 23 -5.64 -0.73 -2.73
N HIS A 24 -6.69 0.10 -2.65
CA HIS A 24 -6.60 1.43 -2.06
C HIS A 24 -6.29 1.38 -0.56
N ALA A 25 -7.00 0.55 0.20
CA ALA A 25 -6.75 0.32 1.62
C ALA A 25 -5.33 -0.20 1.88
N ALA A 26 -4.81 -1.08 1.01
CA ALA A 26 -3.44 -1.57 1.11
C ALA A 26 -2.41 -0.46 0.93
N THR A 27 -2.59 0.48 -0.01
CA THR A 27 -1.67 1.62 -0.16
C THR A 27 -1.74 2.61 0.98
N VAL A 28 -2.95 2.97 1.41
CA VAL A 28 -3.12 3.91 2.54
C VAL A 28 -2.54 3.28 3.82
N GLY A 29 -2.78 1.99 4.03
CA GLY A 29 -2.18 1.22 5.12
C GLY A 29 -0.66 1.10 5.02
N THR A 30 -0.09 0.96 3.82
CA THR A 30 1.38 0.91 3.64
C THR A 30 2.03 2.28 3.88
N ILE A 31 1.44 3.36 3.36
CA ILE A 31 1.97 4.71 3.56
C ILE A 31 1.83 5.11 5.03
N GLY A 32 0.64 4.98 5.62
CA GLY A 32 0.43 5.32 7.03
C GLY A 32 1.13 4.37 8.01
N GLY A 33 1.13 3.07 7.72
CA GLY A 33 1.60 2.03 8.63
C GLY A 33 3.06 1.63 8.47
N ALA A 34 3.72 1.89 7.34
CA ALA A 34 5.14 1.58 7.15
C ALA A 34 6.00 2.85 7.09
N VAL A 35 5.60 3.88 6.32
CA VAL A 35 6.43 5.09 6.15
C VAL A 35 6.54 5.88 7.45
N VAL A 36 5.43 6.06 8.17
CA VAL A 36 5.39 6.82 9.44
C VAL A 36 6.30 6.20 10.52
N PRO A 37 6.21 4.89 10.84
CA PRO A 37 7.11 4.31 11.84
C PRO A 37 8.56 4.22 11.38
N ILE A 38 8.84 4.05 10.09
CA ILE A 38 10.21 4.06 9.57
C ILE A 38 10.83 5.45 9.71
N LEU A 39 10.09 6.53 9.42
CA LEU A 39 10.55 7.89 9.66
C LEU A 39 10.71 8.17 11.16
N GLY A 40 9.81 7.67 12.00
CA GLY A 40 9.96 7.75 13.47
C GLY A 40 11.22 7.04 13.95
N ALA A 41 11.50 5.84 13.44
CA ALA A 41 12.72 5.09 13.72
C ALA A 41 13.97 5.83 13.24
N ALA A 42 13.92 6.54 12.11
CA ALA A 42 15.02 7.37 11.63
C ALA A 42 15.33 8.53 12.59
N LEU A 43 14.31 9.21 13.12
CA LEU A 43 14.46 10.29 14.09
C LEU A 43 14.99 9.80 15.44
N ILE A 44 14.46 8.67 15.94
CA ILE A 44 14.94 8.03 17.18
C ILE A 44 16.39 7.58 17.01
N ALA A 45 16.71 6.95 15.87
CA ALA A 45 18.07 6.55 15.55
C ALA A 45 19.00 7.77 15.60
N ALA A 46 18.66 8.88 14.92
CA ALA A 46 19.45 10.11 14.92
C ALA A 46 19.71 10.72 16.31
N GLY A 47 18.79 10.53 17.26
CA GLY A 47 18.96 10.96 18.67
C GLY A 47 19.70 9.95 19.56
N ALA A 48 19.84 8.69 19.15
CA ALA A 48 20.40 7.63 19.97
C ALA A 48 21.94 7.67 19.99
N GLU A 49 22.51 8.44 20.93
CA GLU A 49 23.97 8.55 21.13
C GLU A 49 24.63 7.20 21.48
N PHE A 50 23.88 6.27 22.06
CA PHE A 50 24.34 4.91 22.38
C PHE A 50 24.80 4.10 21.16
N LEU A 51 24.34 4.44 19.95
CA LEU A 51 24.64 3.69 18.73
C LEU A 51 25.96 4.11 18.04
N GLY A 52 26.61 5.17 18.51
CA GLY A 52 27.86 5.66 17.94
C GLY A 52 27.76 5.96 16.42
N PRO A 53 28.74 5.58 15.58
CA PRO A 53 28.76 5.91 14.15
C PRO A 53 27.65 5.22 13.33
N TYR A 54 27.12 4.09 13.80
CA TYR A 54 26.05 3.34 13.12
C TYR A 54 24.71 4.08 13.09
N ARG A 55 24.57 5.10 13.94
CA ARG A 55 23.43 6.01 13.99
C ARG A 55 23.06 6.61 12.64
N TRP A 56 24.06 7.11 11.92
CA TRP A 56 23.85 7.78 10.64
C TRP A 56 23.50 6.80 9.52
N PHE A 57 24.03 5.58 9.59
CA PHE A 57 23.69 4.51 8.66
C PHE A 57 22.23 4.06 8.83
N MET A 58 21.79 3.86 10.07
CA MET A 58 20.40 3.52 10.38
C MET A 58 19.44 4.65 9.99
N ALA A 59 19.73 5.89 10.37
CA ALA A 59 18.89 7.03 9.97
C ALA A 59 18.83 7.21 8.45
N GLY A 60 19.96 7.12 7.75
CA GLY A 60 20.03 7.26 6.30
C GLY A 60 19.28 6.14 5.56
N SER A 61 19.50 4.88 5.94
CA SER A 61 18.80 3.73 5.34
C SER A 61 17.30 3.77 5.57
N SER A 62 16.84 4.19 6.76
CA SER A 62 15.42 4.37 7.05
C SER A 62 14.78 5.46 6.18
N VAL A 63 15.44 6.60 5.98
CA VAL A 63 14.94 7.67 5.11
C VAL A 63 14.89 7.22 3.65
N ILE A 64 15.93 6.55 3.15
CA ILE A 64 15.94 6.01 1.78
C ILE A 64 14.81 5.00 1.59
N THR A 65 14.64 4.09 2.55
CA THR A 65 13.56 3.09 2.52
C THR A 65 12.18 3.75 2.51
N ALA A 66 11.97 4.79 3.31
CA ALA A 66 10.73 5.56 3.32
C ALA A 66 10.42 6.18 1.94
N ILE A 67 11.42 6.77 1.28
CA ILE A 67 11.26 7.35 -0.07
C ILE A 67 10.91 6.26 -1.09
N LEU A 68 11.62 5.11 -1.04
CA LEU A 68 11.36 4.00 -1.95
C LEU A 68 9.93 3.46 -1.80
N ILE A 69 9.45 3.29 -0.57
CA ILE A 69 8.08 2.85 -0.30
C ILE A 69 7.06 3.87 -0.84
N LEU A 70 7.33 5.16 -0.67
CA LEU A 70 6.42 6.23 -1.08
C LEU A 70 6.25 6.30 -2.61
N ILE A 71 7.27 5.89 -3.37
CA ILE A 71 7.21 5.79 -4.83
C ILE A 71 6.61 4.44 -5.26
N LEU A 72 7.10 3.33 -4.70
CA LEU A 72 6.65 1.99 -5.10
C LEU A 72 5.17 1.74 -4.79
N ALA A 73 4.66 2.25 -3.67
CA ALA A 73 3.28 2.00 -3.24
C ALA A 73 2.24 2.50 -4.28
N PRO A 74 2.23 3.79 -4.71
CA PRO A 74 1.30 4.25 -5.73
C PRO A 74 1.62 3.69 -7.13
N THR A 75 2.89 3.56 -7.52
CA THR A 75 3.24 3.00 -8.83
C THR A 75 2.78 1.55 -8.97
N GLY A 76 2.94 0.76 -7.91
CA GLY A 76 2.49 -0.63 -7.86
C GLY A 76 0.99 -0.76 -8.03
N THR A 77 0.19 0.10 -7.38
CA THR A 77 -1.27 0.01 -7.50
C THR A 77 -1.79 0.43 -8.86
N HIS A 78 -1.17 1.42 -9.52
CA HIS A 78 -1.53 1.75 -10.90
C HIS A 78 -1.32 0.57 -11.86
N VAL A 79 -0.18 -0.12 -11.76
CA VAL A 79 0.12 -1.28 -12.61
C VAL A 79 -0.78 -2.47 -12.26
N LEU A 80 -0.98 -2.74 -10.97
CA LEU A 80 -1.85 -3.84 -10.51
C LEU A 80 -3.32 -3.61 -10.89
N ALA A 81 -3.83 -2.39 -10.76
CA ALA A 81 -5.19 -2.04 -11.18
C ALA A 81 -5.39 -2.25 -12.69
N ARG A 82 -4.41 -1.81 -13.51
CA ARG A 82 -4.44 -2.01 -14.97
C ARG A 82 -4.36 -3.49 -15.35
N ALA A 83 -3.50 -4.25 -14.68
CA ALA A 83 -3.34 -5.69 -14.91
C ALA A 83 -4.60 -6.45 -14.53
N ALA A 84 -5.19 -6.16 -13.37
CA ALA A 84 -6.43 -6.79 -12.89
C ALA A 84 -7.64 -6.48 -13.80
N HIS A 85 -7.70 -5.26 -14.34
CA HIS A 85 -8.73 -4.90 -15.33
C HIS A 85 -8.52 -5.65 -16.65
N ARG A 86 -7.29 -5.69 -17.18
CA ARG A 86 -6.98 -6.36 -18.44
C ARG A 86 -7.17 -7.88 -18.37
N SER A 87 -6.89 -8.49 -17.23
CA SER A 87 -7.03 -9.95 -17.03
C SER A 87 -8.46 -10.38 -16.68
N LYS A 88 -9.39 -9.43 -16.45
CA LYS A 88 -10.74 -9.67 -15.91
C LYS A 88 -10.74 -10.53 -14.63
N ALA A 89 -9.61 -10.56 -13.92
CA ALA A 89 -9.42 -11.41 -12.74
C ALA A 89 -10.13 -10.86 -11.50
N ALA A 90 -10.47 -9.57 -11.50
CA ALA A 90 -11.20 -8.92 -10.41
C ALA A 90 -12.63 -8.61 -10.85
N LYS A 91 -13.63 -9.15 -10.14
CA LYS A 91 -15.02 -8.71 -10.29
C LYS A 91 -15.15 -7.28 -9.78
N VAL A 92 -15.64 -6.39 -10.64
CA VAL A 92 -15.87 -4.98 -10.34
C VAL A 92 -17.29 -4.76 -9.79
N GLU A 93 -17.72 -5.64 -8.89
CA GLU A 93 -19.04 -5.57 -8.25
C GLU A 93 -18.85 -5.24 -6.75
N PRO A 94 -19.64 -4.34 -6.14
CA PRO A 94 -20.66 -3.46 -6.72
C PRO A 94 -20.05 -2.18 -7.30
N LYS A 95 -20.52 -1.75 -8.47
CA LYS A 95 -20.13 -0.49 -9.13
C LYS A 95 -21.37 0.25 -9.58
N VAL A 96 -21.47 1.54 -9.22
CA VAL A 96 -22.64 2.39 -9.54
C VAL A 96 -22.55 2.97 -10.95
N VAL A 97 -21.34 3.29 -11.45
CA VAL A 97 -21.07 3.79 -12.81
C VAL A 97 -19.69 3.31 -13.29
N ASP A 98 -19.60 2.79 -14.52
CA ASP A 98 -18.35 2.44 -15.20
C ASP A 98 -18.09 3.26 -16.46
N MET A 99 -17.38 4.38 -16.28
CA MET A 99 -16.95 5.23 -17.40
C MET A 99 -15.95 4.56 -18.35
N LEU A 100 -15.31 3.44 -17.98
CA LEU A 100 -14.41 2.70 -18.89
C LEU A 100 -15.22 1.84 -19.87
N GLU A 101 -16.21 1.10 -19.37
CA GLU A 101 -17.10 0.28 -20.21
C GLU A 101 -17.96 1.15 -21.13
N GLU A 102 -18.43 2.31 -20.65
CA GLU A 102 -19.13 3.30 -21.47
C GLU A 102 -18.26 3.89 -22.58
N LYS A 103 -16.95 4.08 -22.33
CA LYS A 103 -16.00 4.51 -23.37
C LYS A 103 -15.70 3.42 -24.38
N GLU A 104 -15.62 2.17 -23.96
CA GLU A 104 -15.44 1.03 -24.85
C GLU A 104 -16.68 0.81 -25.74
N ARG A 105 -17.90 0.93 -25.21
CA ARG A 105 -19.14 0.88 -26.00
C ARG A 105 -19.23 2.00 -27.03
N ARG A 106 -18.95 3.25 -26.62
CA ARG A 106 -19.00 4.41 -27.53
C ARG A 106 -17.95 4.36 -28.64
N ASN A 107 -16.85 3.63 -28.45
CA ASN A 107 -15.84 3.44 -29.49
C ASN A 107 -16.17 2.26 -30.42
N ALA A 108 -17.16 1.42 -30.08
CA ALA A 108 -17.58 0.28 -30.88
C ALA A 108 -18.84 0.57 -31.73
N GLU A 109 -19.56 1.66 -31.42
CA GLU A 109 -20.61 2.28 -32.26
C GLU A 109 -20.00 3.27 -33.27
#